data_AF-A0A923IUN6-F1
#
_entry.id   AF-A0A923IUN6-F1
#
_cell.length_a   1.000
_cell.length_b   1.000
_cell.length_c   1.000
_cell.angle_alpha   90.00
_cell.angle_beta   90.00
_cell.angle_gamma   90.00
#
_symmetry.space_group_name_H-M   'P 1'
#
loop_
_entity.id
_entity.type
_entity.pdbx_description
1 polymer ?
#
loop_
_entity_poly.entity_id
_entity_poly.type
_entity_poly.pdbx_seq_one_letter_code
_entity_poly.pdbx_strand_id
1 'polypeptide(L)'
;MKKLILMMMLVLGTFFSSQAQKVPTAEEIAKKNIEEIDKRLKLTPTQKSVIYNYTFDLAKEQLALYKKQQAGTFKEEDETKFFKLQNETNKNIKTVLKPEQVIEYNKLTEERLSGIDPNKKKRKLKKGEEEEKVVGIEGLKTGNN
;
A
#
# COMPACT_ATOMS: atom_id res chain seq x y z
N MET A 1 -49.77 13.90 8.07
CA MET A 1 -48.95 13.43 6.91
C MET A 1 -47.53 14.01 6.94
N LYS A 2 -47.33 15.34 6.92
CA LYS A 2 -45.98 15.96 6.95
C LYS A 2 -45.11 15.57 8.17
N LYS A 3 -45.71 15.43 9.35
CA LYS A 3 -45.00 15.00 10.59
C LYS A 3 -44.58 13.52 10.58
N LEU A 4 -45.34 12.65 9.89
CA LEU A 4 -45.01 11.23 9.74
C LEU A 4 -43.85 11.02 8.77
N ILE A 5 -43.80 11.81 7.69
CA ILE A 5 -42.69 11.79 6.72
C ILE A 5 -41.38 12.24 7.39
N LEU A 6 -41.43 13.29 8.22
CA LEU A 6 -40.28 13.76 8.97
C LEU A 6 -39.77 12.72 10.00
N MET A 7 -40.70 12.02 10.66
CA MET A 7 -40.37 10.98 11.64
C MET A 7 -39.81 9.72 10.95
N MET A 8 -40.28 9.38 9.75
CA MET A 8 -39.75 8.30 8.94
C MET A 8 -38.34 8.62 8.39
N MET A 9 -38.07 9.88 8.04
CA MET A 9 -36.73 10.34 7.65
C MET A 9 -35.73 10.30 8.82
N LEU A 10 -36.16 10.62 10.04
CA LEU A 10 -35.31 10.54 11.24
C LEU A 10 -34.93 9.10 11.62
N VAL A 11 -35.84 8.14 11.41
CA VAL A 11 -35.58 6.70 11.69
C VAL A 11 -34.72 6.05 10.61
N LEU A 12 -34.78 6.52 9.36
CA LEU A 12 -33.90 6.05 8.27
C LEU A 12 -32.49 6.63 8.36
N GLY A 13 -32.30 7.78 9.00
CA GLY A 13 -30.99 8.44 9.16
C GLY A 13 -30.02 7.70 10.10
N THR A 14 -30.51 6.90 11.05
CA THR A 14 -29.66 6.22 12.04
C THR A 14 -29.00 4.93 11.52
N PHE A 15 -29.47 4.37 10.41
CA PHE A 15 -28.91 3.14 9.83
C PHE A 15 -27.62 3.33 9.03
N PHE A 16 -27.24 4.57 8.69
CA PHE A 16 -26.04 4.86 7.90
C PHE A 16 -24.79 5.17 8.74
N SER A 17 -24.91 5.23 10.06
CA SER A 17 -23.81 5.51 10.98
C SER A 17 -23.34 4.20 11.63
N SER A 18 -22.30 3.56 11.08
CA SER A 18 -21.28 2.77 11.83
C SER A 18 -20.58 1.62 11.07
N GLN A 19 -20.53 1.58 9.74
CA GLN A 19 -19.48 0.78 9.10
C GLN A 19 -18.12 1.50 9.15
N ALA A 20 -17.63 1.74 10.37
CA ALA A 20 -16.25 2.13 10.59
C ALA A 20 -15.38 0.91 10.25
N GLN A 21 -14.77 0.92 9.06
CA GLN A 21 -13.84 -0.11 8.65
C GLN A 21 -12.73 -0.23 9.69
N LYS A 22 -12.60 -1.40 10.33
CA LYS A 22 -11.61 -1.64 11.38
C LYS A 22 -10.21 -1.34 10.81
N VAL A 23 -9.50 -0.42 11.46
CA VAL A 23 -8.11 -0.11 11.10
C VAL A 23 -7.27 -1.36 11.42
N PRO A 24 -6.55 -1.91 10.44
CA PRO A 24 -5.74 -3.10 10.66
C PRO A 24 -4.58 -2.80 11.63
N THR A 25 -4.15 -3.83 12.35
CA THR A 25 -2.98 -3.76 13.24
C THR A 25 -1.67 -3.81 12.45
N ALA A 26 -0.57 -3.36 13.06
CA ALA A 26 0.75 -3.43 12.42
C ALA A 26 1.14 -4.88 12.07
N GLU A 27 0.76 -5.83 12.92
CA GLU A 27 0.98 -7.25 12.71
C GLU A 27 0.20 -7.78 11.50
N GLU A 28 -1.08 -7.43 11.36
CA GLU A 28 -1.90 -7.82 10.21
C GLU A 28 -1.34 -7.23 8.89
N ILE A 29 -0.91 -5.97 8.92
CA ILE A 29 -0.27 -5.31 7.76
C ILE A 29 1.03 -6.04 7.39
N ALA A 30 1.90 -6.28 8.37
CA ALA A 30 3.18 -6.94 8.16
C ALA A 30 3.01 -8.37 7.65
N LYS A 31 2.07 -9.14 8.23
CA LYS A 31 1.71 -10.50 7.80
C LYS A 31 1.22 -10.51 6.35
N LYS A 32 0.30 -9.63 5.99
CA LYS A 32 -0.19 -9.53 4.61
C LYS A 32 0.93 -9.19 3.64
N ASN A 33 1.82 -8.26 4.01
CA ASN A 33 2.93 -7.84 3.17
C ASN A 33 3.92 -9.00 2.96
N ILE A 34 4.30 -9.70 4.02
CA ILE A 34 5.22 -10.83 3.90
C ILE A 34 4.60 -12.00 3.13
N GLU A 35 3.30 -12.26 3.27
CA GLU A 35 2.59 -13.28 2.49
C GLU A 35 2.61 -12.97 0.99
N GLU A 36 2.44 -11.71 0.61
CA GLU A 36 2.52 -11.29 -0.79
C GLU A 36 3.92 -11.44 -1.36
N ILE A 37 4.94 -10.99 -0.62
CA ILE A 37 6.35 -11.16 -1.01
C ILE A 37 6.68 -12.65 -1.12
N ASP A 38 6.29 -13.46 -0.14
CA ASP A 38 6.56 -14.90 -0.09
C ASP A 38 5.91 -15.66 -1.25
N LYS A 39 4.66 -15.34 -1.58
CA LYS A 39 3.97 -15.93 -2.75
C LYS A 39 4.74 -15.75 -4.04
N ARG A 40 5.45 -14.63 -4.21
CA ARG A 40 6.16 -14.30 -5.44
C ARG A 40 7.62 -14.74 -5.43
N LEU A 41 8.31 -14.54 -4.31
CA LEU A 41 9.74 -14.76 -4.18
C LEU A 41 10.10 -16.13 -3.60
N LYS A 42 9.12 -16.86 -3.04
CA LYS A 42 9.29 -18.16 -2.34
C LYS A 42 10.41 -18.05 -1.31
N LEU A 43 10.16 -17.28 -0.26
CA LEU A 43 11.18 -16.94 0.74
C LEU A 43 11.53 -18.16 1.58
N THR A 44 12.79 -18.24 2.00
CA THR A 44 13.17 -19.18 3.06
C THR A 44 12.58 -18.75 4.41
N PRO A 45 12.41 -19.65 5.39
CA PRO A 45 11.92 -19.29 6.72
C PRO A 45 12.73 -18.16 7.38
N THR A 46 14.06 -18.18 7.22
CA THR A 46 14.96 -17.14 7.75
C THR A 46 14.71 -15.79 7.07
N GLN A 47 14.65 -15.76 5.73
CA GLN A 47 14.33 -14.54 5.00
C GLN A 47 12.97 -13.99 5.41
N LYS A 48 11.97 -14.86 5.57
CA LYS A 48 10.62 -14.50 5.98
C LYS A 48 10.60 -13.82 7.35
N SER A 49 11.33 -14.36 8.32
CA SER A 49 11.45 -13.78 9.66
C SER A 49 12.14 -12.41 9.65
N VAL A 50 13.26 -12.28 8.94
CA VAL A 50 14.00 -11.01 8.87
C VAL A 50 13.21 -9.93 8.15
N ILE A 51 12.60 -10.26 7.01
CA ILE A 51 11.77 -9.32 6.24
C ILE A 51 10.53 -8.93 7.03
N TYR A 52 9.91 -9.85 7.79
CA TYR A 52 8.78 -9.54 8.67
C TYR A 52 9.12 -8.43 9.67
N ASN A 53 10.31 -8.45 10.27
CA ASN A 53 10.70 -7.40 11.21
C ASN A 53 10.78 -6.03 10.52
N TYR A 54 11.39 -5.97 9.33
CA TYR A 54 11.44 -4.72 8.56
C TYR A 54 10.06 -4.22 8.14
N THR A 55 9.16 -5.12 7.73
CA THR A 55 7.79 -4.72 7.33
C THR A 55 6.92 -4.37 8.54
N PHE A 56 7.16 -4.98 9.70
CA PHE A 56 6.48 -4.65 10.96
C PHE A 56 6.86 -3.25 11.45
N ASP A 57 8.13 -2.88 11.36
CA ASP A 57 8.58 -1.52 11.69
C ASP A 57 7.97 -0.49 10.75
N LEU A 58 7.98 -0.75 9.45
CA LEU A 58 7.33 0.11 8.46
C LEU A 58 5.81 0.24 8.70
N ALA A 59 5.14 -0.86 9.07
CA ALA A 59 3.71 -0.87 9.36
C ALA A 59 3.35 -0.05 10.61
N LYS A 60 4.20 -0.06 11.64
CA LYS A 60 4.02 0.79 12.84
C LYS A 60 4.05 2.27 12.46
N GLU A 61 5.03 2.67 11.64
CA GLU A 61 5.15 4.06 11.18
C GLU A 61 3.99 4.46 10.27
N GLN A 62 3.55 3.57 9.39
CA GLN A 62 2.34 3.79 8.57
C GLN A 62 1.10 4.06 9.45
N LEU A 63 0.90 3.27 10.51
CA LEU A 63 -0.20 3.48 11.44
C LEU A 63 -0.05 4.77 12.26
N ALA A 64 1.18 5.14 12.63
CA ALA A 64 1.44 6.40 13.31
C ALA A 64 1.06 7.60 12.41
N LEU A 65 1.43 7.56 11.13
CA LEU A 65 1.01 8.57 10.15
C LEU A 65 -0.51 8.63 10.01
N TYR A 66 -1.15 7.47 9.88
CA TYR A 66 -2.60 7.40 9.77
C TYR A 66 -3.31 8.03 10.98
N LYS A 67 -2.80 7.78 12.20
CA LYS A 67 -3.32 8.43 13.42
C LYS A 67 -3.10 9.94 13.42
N LYS A 68 -1.93 10.42 12.99
CA LYS A 68 -1.67 11.87 12.86
C LYS A 68 -2.61 12.53 11.87
N GLN A 69 -2.89 11.86 10.75
CA GLN A 69 -3.83 12.33 9.74
C GLN A 69 -5.25 12.42 10.31
N GLN A 70 -5.72 11.40 11.04
CA GLN A 70 -7.02 11.45 11.73
C GLN A 70 -7.08 12.58 12.77
N ALA A 71 -5.98 12.83 13.49
CA ALA A 71 -5.89 13.87 14.51
C ALA A 71 -5.66 15.29 13.93
N GLY A 72 -5.50 15.43 12.62
CA GLY A 72 -5.18 16.72 11.98
C GLY A 72 -3.79 17.28 12.34
N THR A 73 -2.88 16.43 12.83
CA THR A 73 -1.51 16.81 13.24
C THR A 73 -0.45 16.37 12.25
N PHE A 74 -0.87 15.88 11.08
CA PHE A 74 0.01 15.48 9.99
C PHE A 74 0.77 16.68 9.42
N LYS A 75 2.06 16.49 9.15
CA LYS A 75 2.93 17.48 8.52
C LYS A 75 3.61 16.91 7.29
N GLU A 76 3.98 17.77 6.36
CA GLU A 76 4.71 17.38 5.14
C GLU A 76 6.05 16.67 5.46
N GLU A 77 6.71 17.03 6.57
CA GLU A 77 7.95 16.35 6.97
C GLU A 77 7.71 14.90 7.38
N ASP A 78 6.51 14.56 7.86
CA ASP A 78 6.15 13.19 8.24
C ASP A 78 6.04 12.29 7.00
N GLU A 79 5.52 12.84 5.89
CA GLU A 79 5.50 12.16 4.59
C GLU A 79 6.92 11.89 4.08
N THR A 80 7.77 12.91 4.10
CA THR A 80 9.17 12.79 3.68
C THR A 80 9.93 11.75 4.50
N LYS A 81 9.74 11.73 5.83
CA LYS A 81 10.35 10.73 6.72
C LYS A 81 9.88 9.32 6.37
N PHE A 82 8.60 9.14 6.10
CA PHE A 82 8.05 7.84 5.75
C PHE A 82 8.58 7.33 4.41
N PHE A 83 8.70 8.18 3.39
CA PHE A 83 9.32 7.77 2.12
C PHE A 83 10.80 7.38 2.29
N LYS A 84 11.56 8.09 3.13
CA LYS A 84 12.94 7.70 3.46
C LYS A 84 12.99 6.33 4.12
N LEU A 85 12.16 6.11 5.13
CA LEU A 85 12.07 4.82 5.81
C LEU A 85 11.66 3.70 4.84
N GLN A 86 10.68 3.93 3.98
CA GLN A 86 10.26 2.96 2.97
C GLN A 86 11.42 2.57 2.04
N ASN A 87 12.22 3.54 1.59
CA ASN A 87 13.38 3.29 0.75
C ASN A 87 14.48 2.51 1.50
N GLU A 88 14.73 2.83 2.76
CA GLU A 88 15.67 2.10 3.62
C GLU A 88 15.21 0.67 3.86
N THR A 89 13.93 0.46 4.19
CA THR A 89 13.32 -0.87 4.30
C THR A 89 13.47 -1.67 3.01
N ASN A 90 13.16 -1.07 1.86
CA ASN A 90 13.32 -1.73 0.56
C ASN A 90 14.78 -2.11 0.28
N LYS A 91 15.73 -1.24 0.64
CA LYS A 91 17.17 -1.53 0.52
C LYS A 91 17.55 -2.70 1.43
N ASN A 92 17.14 -2.67 2.70
CA ASN A 92 17.46 -3.71 3.68
C ASN A 92 16.88 -5.07 3.27
N ILE A 93 15.64 -5.11 2.78
CA ILE A 93 15.02 -6.32 2.23
C ILE A 93 15.86 -6.89 1.09
N LYS A 94 16.33 -6.08 0.14
CA LYS A 94 17.16 -6.58 -0.97
C LYS A 94 18.48 -7.20 -0.50
N THR A 95 19.05 -6.78 0.63
CA THR A 95 20.31 -7.35 1.14
C THR A 95 20.17 -8.80 1.63
N VAL A 96 18.96 -9.21 2.01
CA VAL A 96 18.68 -10.58 2.49
C VAL A 96 18.09 -11.49 1.41
N LEU A 97 17.89 -10.96 0.20
CA LEU A 97 17.38 -11.70 -0.95
C LEU A 97 18.50 -12.20 -1.83
N LYS A 98 18.27 -13.32 -2.51
CA LYS A 98 19.16 -13.80 -3.57
C LYS A 98 19.01 -12.93 -4.83
N PRO A 99 20.01 -12.88 -5.74
CA PRO A 99 19.96 -12.03 -6.94
C PRO A 99 18.68 -12.22 -7.78
N GLU A 100 18.23 -13.46 -7.96
CA GLU A 100 17.00 -13.80 -8.68
C GLU A 100 15.74 -13.31 -7.95
N GLN A 101 15.73 -13.34 -6.62
CA GLN A 101 14.63 -12.82 -5.81
C GLN A 101 14.59 -11.29 -5.84
N VAL A 102 15.76 -10.63 -5.90
CA VAL A 102 15.85 -9.16 -6.03
C VAL A 102 15.19 -8.68 -7.33
N ILE A 103 15.34 -9.42 -8.44
CA ILE A 103 14.68 -9.09 -9.70
C ILE A 103 13.16 -9.10 -9.55
N GLU A 104 12.59 -10.15 -8.95
CA GLU A 104 11.14 -10.24 -8.71
C GLU A 104 10.64 -9.21 -7.69
N TYR A 105 11.44 -8.90 -6.68
CA TYR A 105 11.13 -7.86 -5.70
C TYR A 105 11.09 -6.46 -6.32
N ASN A 106 12.02 -6.16 -7.23
CA ASN A 106 12.00 -4.89 -7.97
C ASN A 106 10.72 -4.77 -8.81
N LYS A 107 10.35 -5.82 -9.56
CA LYS A 107 9.08 -5.84 -10.32
C LYS A 107 7.87 -5.61 -9.42
N LEU A 108 7.82 -6.32 -8.28
CA LEU A 108 6.76 -6.14 -7.29
C LEU A 108 6.68 -4.69 -6.78
N THR A 109 7.83 -4.05 -6.56
CA THR A 109 7.90 -2.66 -6.10
C THR A 109 7.45 -1.67 -7.19
N GLU A 110 7.89 -1.88 -8.43
CA GLU A 110 7.50 -1.07 -9.59
C GLU A 110 5.99 -1.17 -9.87
N GLU A 111 5.42 -2.36 -9.77
CA GLU A 111 3.96 -2.58 -9.90
C GLU A 111 3.18 -1.81 -8.83
N ARG A 112 3.65 -1.84 -7.57
CA ARG A 112 3.04 -1.07 -6.48
C ARG A 112 3.13 0.45 -6.70
N LEU A 113 4.25 0.93 -7.26
CA LEU A 113 4.46 2.35 -7.53
C LEU A 113 3.67 2.86 -8.73
N SER A 114 3.55 2.04 -9.78
CA SER A 114 2.82 2.39 -11.01
C SER A 114 1.30 2.38 -10.83
N GLY A 115 0.78 1.70 -9.82
CA GLY A 115 -0.67 1.56 -9.59
C GLY A 115 -1.38 0.71 -10.66
N ILE A 116 -0.62 0.07 -11.55
CA ILE A 116 -1.15 -0.78 -12.61
C ILE A 116 -1.33 -2.19 -12.05
N ASP A 117 -2.57 -2.67 -12.00
CA ASP A 117 -2.89 -4.04 -11.59
C ASP A 117 -2.29 -5.03 -12.62
N PRO A 118 -1.37 -5.92 -12.23
CA PRO A 118 -0.76 -6.90 -13.14
C PRO A 118 -1.77 -7.89 -13.72
N ASN A 119 -2.96 -8.04 -13.10
CA ASN A 119 -4.05 -8.90 -13.59
C ASN A 119 -5.01 -8.17 -14.54
N LYS A 120 -4.97 -6.84 -14.63
CA LYS A 120 -5.67 -6.12 -15.69
C LYS A 120 -4.88 -6.30 -16.98
N LYS A 121 -5.42 -7.10 -17.92
CA LYS A 121 -4.90 -7.31 -19.29
C LYS A 121 -4.20 -6.03 -19.77
N LYS A 122 -2.87 -6.10 -19.96
CA LYS A 122 -2.12 -5.10 -20.72
C LYS A 122 -2.91 -4.83 -22.00
N ARG A 123 -3.43 -3.61 -22.20
CA ARG A 123 -4.01 -3.23 -23.49
C ARG A 123 -2.92 -3.52 -24.52
N LYS A 124 -3.23 -4.35 -25.51
CA LYS A 124 -2.28 -4.68 -26.59
C LYS A 124 -1.78 -3.35 -27.18
N LEU A 125 -0.50 -3.05 -26.95
CA LEU A 125 0.19 -1.94 -27.60
C LEU A 125 0.08 -2.14 -29.12
N LYS A 126 -0.21 -1.06 -29.85
CA LYS A 126 -0.18 -1.12 -31.31
C LYS A 126 1.28 -1.27 -31.73
N LYS A 127 1.53 -2.02 -32.80
CA LYS A 127 2.86 -2.34 -33.33
C LYS A 127 3.64 -1.03 -33.56
N GLY A 128 4.62 -0.73 -32.69
CA GLY A 128 5.43 0.49 -32.73
C GLY A 128 5.51 1.29 -31.43
N GLU A 129 4.70 1.00 -30.41
CA GLU A 129 4.86 1.60 -29.08
C GLU A 129 5.80 0.73 -28.22
N GLU A 130 6.96 1.28 -27.88
CA GLU A 130 7.80 0.73 -26.81
C GLU A 130 7.08 0.96 -25.46
N GLU A 131 7.16 -0.02 -24.55
CA GLU A 131 6.72 0.19 -23.17
C GLU A 131 7.55 1.35 -22.60
N GLU A 132 6.95 2.53 -22.52
CA GLU A 132 7.52 3.65 -21.82
C GLU A 132 7.62 3.22 -20.35
N LYS A 133 8.82 2.75 -19.98
CA LYS A 133 9.13 2.44 -18.59
C LYS A 133 8.99 3.76 -17.86
N VAL A 134 7.86 3.97 -17.20
CA VAL A 134 7.67 5.11 -16.31
C VAL A 134 8.56 4.85 -15.10
N VAL A 135 9.84 5.23 -15.22
CA VAL A 135 10.82 5.14 -14.15
C VAL A 135 10.84 6.49 -13.44
N GLY A 136 10.34 6.53 -12.20
CA GLY A 136 10.40 7.70 -11.32
C GLY A 136 9.05 8.35 -11.01
N ILE A 137 9.11 9.60 -10.53
CA ILE A 137 8.00 10.41 -10.00
C ILE A 137 6.91 10.67 -11.06
N GLU A 138 7.17 10.39 -12.33
CA GLU A 138 6.22 10.55 -13.44
C GLU A 138 4.96 9.69 -13.28
N GLY A 139 5.06 8.51 -12.65
CA GLY A 139 3.90 7.67 -12.34
C GLY A 139 2.95 8.27 -11.29
N LEU A 140 3.42 9.24 -10.50
CA LEU A 140 2.60 9.95 -9.49
C LEU A 140 1.77 11.08 -10.10
N LYS A 141 2.04 11.51 -11.34
CA LYS A 141 1.32 12.61 -11.99
C LYS A 141 0.05 12.19 -12.73
N THR A 142 -0.11 10.91 -13.06
CA THR A 142 -1.24 10.40 -13.84
C THR A 142 -2.46 9.99 -12.99
N GLY A 143 -2.38 10.12 -11.67
CA GLY A 143 -3.44 9.70 -10.73
C GLY A 143 -4.47 10.77 -10.33
N ASN A 144 -4.30 12.04 -10.72
CA ASN A 144 -5.29 13.09 -10.47
C ASN A 144 -6.10 13.38 -11.74
N ASN A 145 -7.26 12.72 -11.86
CA ASN A 145 -8.44 13.21 -12.59
C ASN A 145 -9.69 12.63 -11.95
#